data_AF-A0A142XXL0-F1
#
_entry.id   AF-A0A142XXL0-F1
#
_cell.length_a   1.000
_cell.length_b   1.000
_cell.length_c   1.000
_cell.angle_alpha   90.00
_cell.angle_beta   90.00
_cell.angle_gamma   90.00
#
_symmetry.space_group_name_H-M   'P 1'
#
loop_
_entity.id
_entity.type
_entity.pdbx_description
1 polymer ?
#
loop_
_entity_poly.entity_id
_entity_poly.type
_entity_poly.pdbx_seq_one_letter_code
_entity_poly.pdbx_strand_id
1 'polypeptide(L)'
;MIVDAIKQAAHGRWRSILALPLTRDDAGGQPCPKCGGEDRFHTDREFDDNGKVYCRGCLSKGSGDGISTFAWFNGIENKEAIKQLASELGVSVDRDNAPKRDLIEAVCIEKRMPVDAFKQFEPTLAKRGNREVVRVPVWNSKGEKHSYFDLWSNDKGKFARARAVVAPSGAAAMVFPTSLFPVASVTMI
;
A
#
# COMPACT_ATOMS: atom_id res chain seq x y z
N MET A 1 9.17 7.20 -3.80
CA MET A 1 8.69 5.92 -3.22
C MET A 1 9.88 5.27 -2.49
N ILE A 2 9.67 4.23 -1.68
CA ILE A 2 10.79 3.60 -0.95
C ILE A 2 11.90 3.07 -1.85
N VAL A 3 11.53 2.60 -3.05
CA VAL A 3 12.47 2.15 -4.08
C VAL A 3 13.39 3.28 -4.54
N ASP A 4 12.87 4.49 -4.72
CA ASP A 4 13.68 5.66 -5.09
C ASP A 4 14.65 6.07 -3.97
N ALA A 5 14.19 6.01 -2.71
CA ALA A 5 15.04 6.31 -1.55
C ALA A 5 16.20 5.32 -1.44
N ILE A 6 15.96 4.03 -1.69
CA ILE A 6 17.02 3.01 -1.74
C ILE A 6 17.96 3.27 -2.91
N LYS A 7 17.45 3.58 -4.11
CA LYS A 7 18.30 3.89 -5.27
C LYS A 7 19.19 5.11 -5.02
N GLN A 8 18.65 6.17 -4.43
CA GLN A 8 19.40 7.36 -4.05
C GLN A 8 20.44 7.07 -2.97
N ALA A 9 20.08 6.30 -1.94
CA ALA A 9 21.02 5.89 -0.90
C ALA A 9 22.14 4.99 -1.47
N ALA A 10 21.82 4.09 -2.40
CA ALA A 10 22.79 3.19 -3.01
C ALA A 10 23.64 3.83 -4.13
N HIS A 11 23.27 5.03 -4.58
CA HIS A 11 23.98 5.77 -5.63
C HIS A 11 25.45 5.99 -5.25
N GLY A 12 26.37 5.69 -6.16
CA GLY A 12 27.81 5.73 -5.94
C GLY A 12 28.37 4.59 -5.08
N ARG A 13 27.52 3.69 -4.55
CA ARG A 13 27.90 2.64 -3.57
C ARG A 13 27.55 1.23 -4.03
N TRP A 14 26.99 1.06 -5.23
CA TRP A 14 26.55 -0.25 -5.74
C TRP A 14 27.65 -1.30 -5.77
N ARG A 15 28.92 -0.93 -6.02
CA ARG A 15 30.06 -1.87 -5.92
C ARG A 15 30.23 -2.44 -4.52
N SER A 16 30.15 -1.60 -3.50
CA SER A 16 30.30 -2.03 -2.11
C SER A 16 29.12 -2.87 -1.65
N ILE A 17 27.90 -2.51 -2.05
CA ILE A 17 26.66 -3.19 -1.65
C ILE A 17 26.53 -4.55 -2.32
N LEU A 18 26.81 -4.63 -3.63
CA LEU A 18 26.68 -5.89 -4.38
C LEU A 18 27.84 -6.85 -4.10
N ALA A 19 28.99 -6.33 -3.64
CA ALA A 19 30.20 -7.07 -3.30
C ALA A 19 30.57 -8.15 -4.35
N LEU A 20 30.25 -7.89 -5.62
CA LEU A 20 30.50 -8.82 -6.71
C LEU A 20 32.01 -8.87 -6.96
N PRO A 21 32.56 -10.04 -7.37
CA PRO A 21 33.95 -10.18 -7.77
C PRO A 21 34.17 -9.54 -9.15
N LEU A 22 33.95 -8.23 -9.22
CA LEU A 22 34.08 -7.40 -10.39
C LEU A 22 35.44 -6.70 -10.33
N THR A 23 36.29 -6.89 -11.33
CA THR A 23 37.49 -6.07 -11.48
C THR A 23 37.10 -4.72 -12.09
N ARG A 24 37.73 -3.66 -11.58
CA ARG A 24 37.34 -2.25 -11.77
C ARG A 24 37.46 -1.76 -13.22
N ASP A 25 38.23 -2.43 -14.06
CA ASP A 25 38.83 -1.82 -15.25
C ASP A 25 38.59 -2.55 -16.57
N ASP A 26 37.84 -3.65 -16.57
CA ASP A 26 37.77 -4.46 -17.78
C ASP A 26 36.54 -4.08 -18.61
N ALA A 27 36.78 -3.29 -19.65
CA ALA A 27 35.89 -3.20 -20.82
C ALA A 27 35.70 -4.58 -21.52
N GLY A 28 36.36 -5.63 -21.02
CA GLY A 28 36.24 -7.02 -21.44
C GLY A 28 35.23 -7.81 -20.61
N GLY A 29 34.76 -8.91 -21.20
CA GLY A 29 33.84 -9.84 -20.55
C GLY A 29 34.44 -10.50 -19.31
N GLN A 30 33.68 -10.54 -18.23
CA GLN A 30 34.04 -11.14 -16.95
C GLN A 30 33.41 -12.52 -16.79
N PRO A 31 33.97 -13.36 -15.89
CA PRO A 31 33.34 -14.61 -15.54
C PRO A 31 32.01 -14.37 -14.80
N CYS A 32 30.94 -15.00 -15.25
CA CYS A 32 29.63 -14.86 -14.61
C CYS A 32 29.56 -15.70 -13.33
N PRO A 33 29.26 -15.11 -12.16
CA PRO A 33 29.21 -15.85 -10.90
C PRO A 33 28.04 -16.85 -10.81
N LYS A 34 27.02 -16.71 -11.66
CA LYS A 34 25.82 -17.57 -11.68
C LYS A 34 25.88 -18.69 -12.72
N CYS A 35 26.37 -18.42 -13.93
CA CYS A 35 26.43 -19.43 -14.99
C CYS A 35 27.83 -19.96 -15.28
N GLY A 36 28.89 -19.42 -14.66
CA GLY A 36 30.25 -19.90 -14.82
C GLY A 36 30.84 -19.75 -16.23
N GLY A 37 30.29 -18.87 -17.07
CA GLY A 37 30.90 -18.55 -18.37
C GLY A 37 32.05 -17.57 -18.19
N GLU A 38 33.12 -17.66 -18.97
CA GLU A 38 34.39 -16.94 -18.76
C GLU A 38 34.37 -15.45 -19.18
N ASP A 39 33.54 -15.07 -20.16
CA ASP A 39 33.57 -13.73 -20.80
C ASP A 39 32.18 -13.08 -20.96
N ARG A 40 31.16 -13.62 -20.29
CA ARG A 40 29.75 -13.29 -20.62
C ARG A 40 29.19 -12.13 -19.79
N PHE A 41 29.82 -11.82 -18.68
CA PHE A 41 29.35 -10.83 -17.71
C PHE A 41 29.95 -9.46 -17.99
N HIS A 42 29.10 -8.43 -18.06
CA HIS A 42 29.50 -7.06 -18.37
C HIS A 42 28.80 -6.13 -17.37
N THR A 43 29.52 -5.11 -16.92
CA THR A 43 28.97 -4.03 -16.09
C THR A 43 28.67 -2.82 -16.98
N ASP A 44 27.65 -2.05 -16.59
CA ASP A 44 27.41 -0.76 -17.23
C ASP A 44 28.55 0.23 -16.90
N ARG A 45 28.78 1.23 -17.77
CA ARG A 45 29.77 2.29 -17.52
C ARG A 45 29.43 3.07 -16.25
N GLU A 46 28.14 3.24 -15.99
CA GLU A 46 27.59 3.92 -14.80
C GLU A 46 27.15 2.90 -13.73
N PHE A 47 27.92 1.81 -13.56
CA PHE A 47 27.59 0.76 -12.60
C PHE A 47 27.49 1.28 -11.16
N ASP A 48 28.33 2.24 -10.76
CA ASP A 48 28.27 2.82 -9.41
C ASP A 48 26.98 3.59 -9.14
N ASP A 49 26.33 4.11 -10.18
CA ASP A 49 25.14 4.95 -10.07
C ASP A 49 23.87 4.10 -10.18
N ASN A 50 23.87 3.19 -11.16
CA ASN A 50 22.68 2.43 -11.54
C ASN A 50 22.69 0.96 -11.07
N GLY A 51 23.86 0.40 -10.76
CA GLY A 51 24.03 -1.00 -10.33
C GLY A 51 23.67 -2.05 -11.40
N LYS A 52 23.57 -1.64 -12.66
CA LYS A 52 23.10 -2.49 -13.76
C LYS A 52 24.18 -3.44 -14.24
N VAL A 53 23.81 -4.71 -14.39
CA VAL A 53 24.69 -5.74 -14.94
C VAL A 53 24.03 -6.43 -16.10
N TYR A 54 24.88 -6.95 -16.98
CA TYR A 54 24.48 -7.67 -18.17
C TYR A 54 25.18 -9.02 -18.22
N CYS A 55 24.45 -10.08 -18.57
CA CYS A 55 25.03 -11.38 -18.81
C CYS A 55 24.42 -12.01 -20.04
N ARG A 56 25.23 -12.31 -21.06
CA ARG A 56 24.72 -12.91 -22.32
C ARG A 56 23.97 -14.23 -22.12
N GLY A 57 24.26 -14.97 -21.04
CA GLY A 57 23.58 -16.24 -20.69
C GLY A 57 22.38 -16.07 -19.76
N CYS A 58 22.58 -15.47 -18.58
CA CYS A 58 21.54 -15.38 -17.55
C CYS A 58 20.60 -14.18 -17.71
N LEU A 59 21.14 -13.06 -18.19
CA LEU A 59 20.50 -11.74 -18.18
C LEU A 59 20.68 -11.11 -19.56
N SER A 60 20.16 -11.78 -20.58
CA SER A 60 20.28 -11.35 -21.99
C SER A 60 19.59 -10.03 -22.27
N LYS A 61 18.67 -9.59 -21.40
CA LYS A 61 18.00 -8.28 -21.42
C LYS A 61 18.57 -7.27 -20.42
N GLY A 62 19.58 -7.65 -19.65
CA GLY A 62 20.11 -6.87 -18.51
C GLY A 62 19.25 -6.98 -17.25
N SER A 63 19.84 -6.65 -16.09
CA SER A 63 19.12 -6.67 -14.80
C SER A 63 18.12 -5.52 -14.64
N GLY A 64 18.25 -4.45 -15.44
CA GLY A 64 17.39 -3.27 -15.41
C GLY A 64 17.77 -2.27 -14.33
N ASP A 65 18.03 -2.71 -13.10
CA ASP A 65 18.38 -1.87 -11.93
C ASP A 65 19.29 -2.62 -10.94
N GLY A 66 20.01 -1.90 -10.08
CA GLY A 66 20.84 -2.46 -9.00
C GLY A 66 20.10 -3.34 -7.99
N ILE A 67 18.83 -3.04 -7.69
CA ILE A 67 17.99 -3.87 -6.82
C ILE A 67 17.73 -5.24 -7.47
N SER A 68 17.42 -5.24 -8.76
CA SER A 68 17.23 -6.48 -9.53
C SER A 68 18.53 -7.26 -9.67
N THR A 69 19.67 -6.58 -9.76
CA THR A 69 20.99 -7.21 -9.71
C THR A 69 21.21 -7.93 -8.38
N PHE A 70 20.92 -7.27 -7.25
CA PHE A 70 21.04 -7.87 -5.91
C PHE A 70 20.11 -9.09 -5.76
N ALA A 71 18.85 -8.95 -6.22
CA ALA A 71 17.87 -10.03 -6.19
C ALA A 71 18.33 -11.24 -7.02
N TRP A 72 18.82 -10.98 -8.24
CA TRP A 72 19.30 -12.02 -9.14
C TRP A 72 20.53 -12.74 -8.58
N PHE A 73 21.50 -11.99 -8.05
CA PHE A 73 22.73 -12.56 -7.49
C PHE A 73 22.44 -13.48 -6.31
N ASN A 74 21.61 -13.01 -5.36
CA ASN A 74 21.21 -13.76 -4.18
C ASN A 74 20.12 -14.81 -4.47
N GLY A 75 19.50 -14.81 -5.65
CA GLY A 75 18.41 -15.73 -6.00
C GLY A 75 17.11 -15.49 -5.22
N ILE A 76 16.83 -14.25 -4.81
CA ILE A 76 15.66 -13.85 -4.03
C ILE A 76 14.67 -13.02 -4.87
N GLU A 77 13.43 -12.87 -4.40
CA GLU A 77 12.45 -11.97 -5.05
C GLU A 77 12.82 -10.50 -4.79
N ASN A 78 12.50 -9.61 -5.74
CA ASN A 78 12.75 -8.17 -5.63
C ASN A 78 12.19 -7.55 -4.35
N LYS A 79 11.05 -8.04 -3.83
CA LYS A 79 10.48 -7.56 -2.56
C LYS A 79 11.39 -7.82 -1.37
N GLU A 80 12.06 -8.98 -1.36
CA GLU A 80 12.94 -9.37 -0.28
C GLU A 80 14.29 -8.66 -0.39
N ALA A 81 14.79 -8.48 -1.63
CA ALA A 81 15.94 -7.63 -1.90
C ALA A 81 15.76 -6.20 -1.39
N ILE A 82 14.58 -5.60 -1.60
CA ILE A 82 14.26 -4.25 -1.11
C ILE A 82 14.36 -4.18 0.42
N LYS A 83 13.88 -5.19 1.15
CA LYS A 83 13.95 -5.21 2.62
C LYS A 83 15.39 -5.33 3.12
N GLN A 84 16.17 -6.21 2.51
CA GLN A 84 17.58 -6.40 2.89
C GLN A 84 18.39 -5.13 2.61
N LEU A 85 18.25 -4.56 1.40
CA LEU A 85 18.92 -3.31 1.02
C LEU A 85 18.48 -2.14 1.91
N ALA A 86 17.20 -2.05 2.25
CA ALA A 86 16.71 -1.03 3.17
C ALA A 86 17.33 -1.16 4.57
N SER A 87 17.44 -2.39 5.08
CA SER A 87 18.08 -2.67 6.37
C SER A 87 19.57 -2.33 6.35
N GLU A 88 20.27 -2.64 5.26
CA GLU A 88 21.70 -2.38 5.10
C GLU A 88 22.00 -0.88 4.94
N LEU A 89 21.15 -0.17 4.18
CA LEU A 89 21.31 1.25 3.93
C LEU A 89 20.67 2.14 5.02
N GLY A 90 20.03 1.55 6.02
CA GLY A 90 19.33 2.27 7.08
C GLY A 90 18.13 3.10 6.57
N VAL A 91 17.58 2.75 5.40
CA VAL A 91 16.38 3.41 4.86
C VAL A 91 15.18 2.75 5.53
N SER A 92 14.47 3.48 6.38
CA SER A 92 13.37 2.88 7.12
C SER A 92 12.23 2.48 6.18
N VAL A 93 11.95 1.17 6.14
CA VAL A 93 10.76 0.57 5.52
C VAL A 93 9.57 0.71 6.45
N ASP A 94 9.32 1.91 6.97
CA ASP A 94 8.18 2.13 7.85
C ASP A 94 6.87 2.08 7.04
N ARG A 95 6.44 0.87 6.71
CA ARG A 95 5.06 0.60 6.29
C ARG A 95 4.09 0.84 7.43
N ASP A 96 4.58 0.74 8.66
CA ASP A 96 3.80 0.94 9.89
C ASP A 96 3.67 2.42 10.29
N ASN A 97 4.47 3.30 9.70
CA ASN A 97 4.41 4.75 9.91
C ASN A 97 3.86 5.50 8.69
N ALA A 98 3.10 4.81 7.83
CA ALA A 98 2.17 5.53 6.97
C ALA A 98 1.18 6.25 7.91
N PRO A 99 0.94 7.56 7.72
CA PRO A 99 -0.03 8.27 8.55
C PRO A 99 -1.33 7.48 8.49
N LYS A 100 -1.81 7.00 9.65
CA LYS A 100 -3.13 6.36 9.73
C LYS A 100 -4.12 7.38 9.22
N ARG A 101 -4.55 7.23 7.96
CA ARG A 101 -5.62 8.05 7.39
C ARG A 101 -6.81 7.95 8.34
N ASP A 102 -7.51 9.05 8.54
CA ASP A 102 -8.73 9.05 9.33
C ASP A 102 -9.63 7.92 8.83
N LEU A 103 -10.03 7.02 9.73
CA LEU A 103 -10.80 5.82 9.39
C LEU A 103 -12.07 6.18 8.60
N ILE A 104 -12.64 7.36 8.88
CA ILE A 104 -13.78 7.96 8.20
C ILE A 104 -13.47 8.22 6.74
N GLU A 105 -12.34 8.86 6.43
CA GLU A 105 -11.93 9.15 5.05
C GLU A 105 -11.59 7.88 4.30
N ALA A 106 -10.90 6.93 4.95
CA ALA A 106 -10.58 5.63 4.37
C ALA A 106 -11.86 4.87 3.95
N VAL A 107 -12.87 4.83 4.82
CA VAL A 107 -14.18 4.25 4.52
C VAL A 107 -14.87 5.00 3.37
N CYS A 108 -14.82 6.33 3.36
CA CYS A 108 -15.45 7.13 2.30
C CYS A 108 -14.83 6.86 0.92
N ILE A 109 -13.50 6.82 0.83
CA ILE A 109 -12.78 6.55 -0.41
C ILE A 109 -13.12 5.15 -0.94
N GLU A 110 -13.01 4.12 -0.10
CA GLU A 110 -13.25 2.74 -0.51
C GLU A 110 -14.71 2.46 -0.88
N LYS A 111 -15.66 3.10 -0.18
CA LYS A 111 -17.09 2.97 -0.45
C LYS A 111 -17.58 3.97 -1.50
N ARG A 112 -16.70 4.80 -2.07
CA ARG A 112 -17.04 5.86 -3.03
C ARG A 112 -18.15 6.77 -2.52
N MET A 113 -18.08 7.14 -1.24
CA MET A 113 -19.02 8.05 -0.59
C MET A 113 -18.39 9.43 -0.45
N PRO A 114 -19.13 10.52 -0.69
CA PRO A 114 -18.63 11.87 -0.42
C PRO A 114 -18.48 12.08 1.09
N VAL A 115 -17.31 12.59 1.52
CA VAL A 115 -16.98 12.82 2.93
C VAL A 115 -17.93 13.81 3.61
N ASP A 116 -18.44 14.80 2.87
CA ASP A 116 -19.33 15.83 3.41
C ASP A 116 -20.69 15.25 3.78
N ALA A 117 -21.29 14.45 2.89
CA ALA A 117 -22.55 13.77 3.20
C ALA A 117 -22.36 12.77 4.34
N PHE A 118 -21.20 12.09 4.39
CA PHE A 118 -20.94 11.11 5.43
C PHE A 118 -20.76 11.75 6.83
N LYS A 119 -20.16 12.95 6.91
CA LYS A 119 -20.02 13.70 8.16
C LYS A 119 -21.37 14.18 8.71
N GLN A 120 -22.36 14.45 7.86
CA GLN A 120 -23.71 14.86 8.29
C GLN A 120 -24.43 13.81 9.12
N PHE A 121 -24.09 12.52 8.95
CA PHE A 121 -24.69 11.43 9.71
C PHE A 121 -24.03 11.20 11.08
N GLU A 122 -23.15 12.11 11.53
CA GLU A 122 -22.44 12.03 12.81
C GLU A 122 -21.76 10.65 13.04
N PRO A 123 -20.86 10.23 12.13
CA PRO A 123 -20.17 8.95 12.25
C PRO A 123 -19.29 8.94 13.51
N THR A 124 -19.43 7.91 14.32
CA THR A 124 -18.63 7.71 15.55
C THR A 124 -17.61 6.60 15.35
N LEU A 125 -16.41 6.78 15.91
CA LEU A 125 -15.41 5.71 15.95
C LEU A 125 -15.76 4.74 17.07
N ALA A 126 -15.99 3.47 16.73
CA ALA A 126 -16.29 2.42 17.69
C ALA A 126 -15.40 1.20 17.44
N LYS A 127 -15.37 0.26 18.39
CA LYS A 127 -14.69 -1.04 18.22
C LYS A 127 -15.72 -2.15 18.19
N ARG A 128 -15.58 -3.08 17.24
CA ARG A 128 -16.40 -4.29 17.15
C ARG A 128 -15.47 -5.50 17.12
N GLY A 129 -15.30 -6.14 18.27
CA GLY A 129 -14.29 -7.18 18.48
C GLY A 129 -12.89 -6.57 18.44
N ASN A 130 -12.00 -7.15 17.63
CA ASN A 130 -10.61 -6.70 17.50
C ASN A 130 -10.38 -5.67 16.37
N ARG A 131 -11.45 -5.05 15.83
CA ARG A 131 -11.36 -4.12 14.69
C ARG A 131 -12.02 -2.79 15.01
N GLU A 132 -11.41 -1.72 14.55
CA GLU A 132 -11.94 -0.35 14.58
C GLU A 132 -12.97 -0.18 13.45
N VAL A 133 -14.10 0.42 13.76
CA VAL A 133 -15.23 0.64 12.84
C VAL A 133 -15.71 2.07 12.91
N VAL A 134 -16.23 2.54 11.78
CA VAL A 134 -17.03 3.76 11.73
C VAL A 134 -18.49 3.37 11.92
N ARG A 135 -19.08 3.78 13.04
CA ARG A 135 -20.47 3.51 13.38
C ARG A 135 -21.35 4.69 12.99
N VAL A 136 -22.33 4.41 12.14
CA VAL A 136 -23.32 5.38 11.71
C VAL A 136 -24.67 5.03 12.34
N PRO A 137 -25.34 5.96 13.05
CA PRO A 137 -26.69 5.73 13.55
C PRO A 137 -27.69 5.53 12.40
N VAL A 138 -28.72 4.73 12.65
CA VAL A 138 -29.81 4.44 11.70
C VAL A 138 -31.12 4.82 12.37
N TRP A 139 -31.90 5.64 11.69
CA TRP A 139 -33.13 6.22 12.21
C TRP A 139 -34.36 5.45 11.73
N ASN A 140 -35.43 5.47 12.52
CA ASN A 140 -36.75 4.99 12.11
C ASN A 140 -37.54 6.08 11.37
N SER A 141 -38.73 5.73 10.87
CA SER A 141 -39.66 6.68 10.22
C SER A 141 -40.09 7.85 11.13
N LYS A 142 -39.94 7.72 12.45
CA LYS A 142 -40.24 8.76 13.44
C LYS A 142 -39.05 9.68 13.76
N GLY A 143 -37.89 9.46 13.12
CA GLY A 143 -36.67 10.24 13.37
C GLY A 143 -35.90 9.84 14.63
N GLU A 144 -36.28 8.74 15.31
CA GLU A 144 -35.58 8.25 16.50
C GLU A 144 -34.47 7.26 16.10
N LYS A 145 -33.36 7.27 16.87
CA LYS A 145 -32.23 6.34 16.66
C LYS A 145 -32.67 4.91 17.00
N HIS A 146 -32.85 4.06 16.00
CA HIS A 146 -33.38 2.70 16.17
C HIS A 146 -32.30 1.62 16.09
N SER A 147 -31.24 1.85 15.30
CA SER A 147 -30.11 0.91 15.21
C SER A 147 -28.83 1.63 14.77
N TYR A 148 -27.77 0.88 14.52
CA TYR A 148 -26.52 1.40 13.99
C TYR A 148 -25.98 0.49 12.89
N PHE A 149 -25.25 1.08 11.95
CA PHE A 149 -24.55 0.41 10.87
C PHE A 149 -23.04 0.61 11.05
N ASP A 150 -22.31 -0.49 11.22
CA ASP A 150 -20.85 -0.43 11.35
C ASP A 150 -20.21 -0.61 9.96
N LEU A 151 -19.35 0.32 9.60
CA LEU A 151 -18.52 0.31 8.39
C LEU A 151 -17.06 0.03 8.76
N TRP A 152 -16.42 -0.83 7.98
CA TRP A 152 -14.98 -1.09 8.04
C TRP A 152 -14.31 -0.56 6.78
N SER A 153 -13.03 -0.20 6.88
CA SER A 153 -12.15 -0.20 5.72
C SER A 153 -11.92 -1.65 5.28
N ASN A 154 -12.17 -1.95 4.01
CA ASN A 154 -11.93 -3.20 3.29
C ASN A 154 -12.96 -4.33 3.48
N ASP A 155 -14.07 -4.09 4.19
CA ASP A 155 -15.09 -5.11 4.45
C ASP A 155 -16.51 -4.59 4.17
N LYS A 156 -17.49 -5.49 3.98
CA LYS A 156 -18.90 -5.09 3.86
C LYS A 156 -19.41 -4.58 5.21
N GLY A 157 -20.06 -3.42 5.21
CA GLY A 157 -20.70 -2.89 6.41
C GLY A 157 -21.78 -3.83 6.93
N LYS A 158 -22.00 -3.84 8.25
CA LYS A 158 -22.96 -4.74 8.90
C LYS A 158 -23.79 -3.97 9.92
N PHE A 159 -25.09 -4.23 9.92
CA PHE A 159 -25.96 -3.83 11.01
C PHE A 159 -25.53 -4.47 12.33
N ALA A 160 -26.03 -3.89 13.43
CA ALA A 160 -26.07 -4.57 14.71
C ALA A 160 -26.63 -6.00 14.51
N ARG A 161 -25.92 -7.02 14.98
CA ARG A 161 -26.54 -8.34 15.11
C ARG A 161 -27.66 -8.16 16.12
N ALA A 162 -28.89 -8.47 15.75
CA ALA A 162 -30.00 -8.46 16.69
C ALA A 162 -29.58 -9.26 17.93
N ARG A 163 -29.43 -8.58 19.08
CA ARG A 163 -29.46 -9.29 20.36
C ARG A 163 -30.87 -9.84 20.45
N ALA A 164 -31.00 -11.14 20.61
CA ALA A 164 -32.28 -11.79 20.89
C ALA A 164 -32.76 -11.35 22.29
N VAL A 165 -33.25 -10.11 22.39
CA VAL A 165 -33.99 -9.58 23.53
C VAL A 165 -35.10 -8.71 22.93
N VAL A 166 -36.20 -9.41 22.60
CA VAL A 166 -37.60 -8.96 22.43
C VAL A 166 -37.87 -7.61 21.72
N ALA A 167 -38.65 -7.71 20.64
CA ALA A 167 -39.57 -6.73 20.00
C ALA A 167 -39.13 -6.09 18.67
N PRO A 168 -40.09 -5.60 17.86
CA PRO A 168 -41.12 -6.34 17.15
C PRO A 168 -40.79 -6.40 15.64
N SER A 169 -41.55 -7.22 14.92
CA SER A 169 -41.52 -7.38 13.48
C SER A 169 -41.55 -6.05 12.71
N GLY A 170 -40.39 -5.60 12.26
CA GLY A 170 -40.22 -4.54 11.27
C GLY A 170 -38.91 -4.80 10.53
N ALA A 171 -38.98 -5.01 9.22
CA ALA A 171 -37.80 -5.20 8.38
C ALA A 171 -36.86 -4.00 8.57
N ALA A 172 -35.59 -4.26 8.92
CA ALA A 172 -34.57 -3.23 9.02
C ALA A 172 -34.27 -2.67 7.62
N ALA A 173 -35.01 -1.66 7.20
CA ALA A 173 -34.74 -0.88 6.00
C ALA A 173 -33.92 0.36 6.37
N MET A 174 -32.95 0.73 5.52
CA MET A 174 -32.31 2.04 5.61
C MET A 174 -33.33 3.10 5.24
N VAL A 175 -33.87 3.80 6.23
CA VAL A 175 -34.69 4.99 6.03
C VAL A 175 -33.80 6.18 6.31
N PHE A 176 -33.36 6.85 5.25
CA PHE A 176 -32.75 8.17 5.37
C PHE A 176 -33.90 9.18 5.43
N PRO A 177 -34.12 9.88 6.56
CA PRO A 177 -35.18 10.87 6.64
C PRO A 177 -34.90 11.99 5.64
N THR A 178 -35.73 12.09 4.61
CA THR A 178 -35.70 13.15 3.60
C THR A 178 -35.96 14.54 4.21
N SER A 179 -36.35 14.62 5.49
CA SER A 179 -36.79 15.85 6.16
C SER A 179 -35.69 16.63 6.91
N LEU A 180 -34.44 16.14 6.95
CA LEU A 180 -33.30 16.94 7.46
C LEU A 180 -32.52 17.64 6.33
N PHE A 181 -32.93 17.45 5.08
CA PHE A 181 -32.36 18.12 3.92
C PHE A 181 -33.27 19.29 3.55
N PRO A 182 -32.98 20.55 3.94
CA PRO A 182 -33.43 21.65 3.13
C PRO A 182 -32.80 21.43 1.76
N VAL A 183 -33.64 21.10 0.78
CA VAL A 183 -33.26 21.15 -0.62
C VAL A 183 -32.89 22.62 -0.85
N ALA A 184 -31.59 22.92 -0.84
CA ALA A 184 -31.11 24.22 -1.27
C ALA A 184 -31.57 24.36 -2.71
N SER A 185 -32.64 25.14 -2.89
CA SER A 185 -33.15 25.48 -4.21
C SER A 185 -32.00 26.13 -4.95
N VAL A 186 -31.52 25.43 -5.97
CA VAL A 186 -30.64 25.99 -6.99
C VAL A 186 -31.46 27.07 -7.69
N THR A 187 -31.33 28.31 -7.24
CA THR A 187 -31.75 29.47 -8.03
C THR A 187 -30.80 29.55 -9.19
N MET A 188 -31.29 29.21 -10.39
CA MET A 188 -30.66 29.63 -11.63
C MET A 188 -30.61 31.15 -11.66
N ILE A 189 -29.41 31.71 -11.86
CA ILE A 189 -29.18 33.02 -12.45
C ILE A 189 -28.05 32.86 -13.46
#